data_AF-A0A967NNV4-F1
#
_entry.id   AF-A0A967NNV4-F1
#
_cell.length_a   1.000
_cell.length_b   1.000
_cell.length_c   1.000
_cell.angle_alpha   90.00
_cell.angle_beta   90.00
_cell.angle_gamma   90.00
#
_symmetry.space_group_name_H-M   'P 1'
#
loop_
_entity.id
_entity.type
_entity.pdbx_description
1 polymer ?
#
loop_
_entity_poly.entity_id
_entity_poly.type
_entity_poly.pdbx_seq_one_letter_code
_entity_poly.pdbx_strand_id
1 'polypeptide(L)'
;LLRQYFSKLELAAQIRRHVSRHLPSSDYGAVAMTLLVLTLIISGGRRVRHIGYLGSDPMVLRCCGLQRIPSARTLGRWLSGFSSAALDALGRLNEALTMAVIRAARLARLTLDVDGSVISTG
;
A
#
# COMPACT_ATOMS: atom_id res chain seq x y z
N LEU A 1 11.52 11.20 -3.18
CA LEU A 1 11.88 9.77 -2.98
C LEU A 1 10.65 8.86 -3.12
N LEU A 2 9.64 8.94 -2.25
CA LEU A 2 8.43 8.09 -2.30
C LEU A 2 7.72 8.04 -3.66
N ARG A 3 7.38 9.19 -4.23
CA ARG A 3 6.75 9.27 -5.56
C ARG A 3 7.58 8.58 -6.65
N GLN A 4 8.90 8.77 -6.62
CA GLN A 4 9.80 8.16 -7.59
C GLN A 4 9.87 6.64 -7.40
N TYR A 5 9.89 6.17 -6.16
CA TYR A 5 9.84 4.74 -5.85
C TYR A 5 8.55 4.09 -6.35
N PHE A 6 7.39 4.67 -6.05
CA PHE A 6 6.10 4.18 -6.56
C PHE A 6 6.02 4.22 -8.08
N SER A 7 6.61 5.23 -8.72
CA SER A 7 6.68 5.31 -10.18
C SER A 7 7.56 4.21 -10.77
N LYS A 8 8.72 3.92 -10.17
CA LYS A 8 9.62 2.85 -10.64
C LYS A 8 8.98 1.46 -10.56
N LEU A 9 8.13 1.23 -9.56
CA LEU A 9 7.36 -0.01 -9.40
C LEU A 9 6.08 -0.04 -10.23
N GLU A 10 5.74 1.04 -10.94
CA GLU A 10 4.43 1.25 -11.56
C GLU A 10 3.26 0.96 -10.61
N LEU A 11 3.44 1.25 -9.31
CA LEU A 11 2.59 0.70 -8.25
C LEU A 11 1.11 1.07 -8.44
N ALA A 12 0.83 2.30 -8.87
CA ALA A 12 -0.53 2.74 -9.16
C ALA A 12 -1.20 1.92 -10.28
N ALA A 13 -0.45 1.58 -11.34
CA ALA A 13 -0.94 0.76 -12.44
C ALA A 13 -1.12 -0.70 -12.02
N GLN A 14 -0.21 -1.22 -11.19
CA GLN A 14 -0.30 -2.57 -10.62
C GLN A 14 -1.54 -2.71 -9.71
N ILE A 15 -1.77 -1.78 -8.79
CA ILE A 15 -2.97 -1.75 -7.93
C ILE A 15 -4.24 -1.65 -8.80
N ARG A 16 -4.23 -0.79 -9.83
CA ARG A 16 -5.37 -0.64 -10.74
C ARG A 16 -5.73 -1.94 -11.45
N ARG A 17 -4.73 -2.62 -12.01
CA ARG A 17 -4.92 -3.85 -12.79
C ARG A 17 -5.29 -5.05 -11.93
N HIS A 18 -4.62 -5.23 -10.79
CA HIS A 18 -4.65 -6.51 -10.08
C HIS A 18 -5.47 -6.51 -8.79
N VAL A 19 -5.70 -5.34 -8.18
CA VAL A 19 -6.26 -5.27 -6.82
C VAL A 19 -7.55 -4.46 -6.76
N SER A 20 -7.68 -3.41 -7.57
CA SER A 20 -8.73 -2.39 -7.42
C SER A 20 -10.16 -2.94 -7.48
N ARG A 21 -10.38 -4.06 -8.17
CA ARG A 21 -11.70 -4.73 -8.23
C ARG A 21 -12.11 -5.39 -6.92
N HIS A 22 -11.14 -5.71 -6.07
CA HIS A 22 -11.37 -6.34 -4.76
C HIS A 22 -11.35 -5.33 -3.61
N LEU A 23 -10.86 -4.10 -3.85
CA LEU A 23 -10.80 -3.06 -2.83
C LEU A 23 -12.17 -2.41 -2.60
N PRO A 24 -12.43 -1.88 -1.39
CA PRO A 24 -13.66 -1.16 -1.12
C PRO A 24 -13.79 0.09 -2.00
N SER A 25 -15.02 0.47 -2.35
CA SER A 25 -15.27 1.70 -3.11
C SER A 25 -15.03 2.95 -2.26
N SER A 26 -14.65 4.04 -2.92
CA SER A 26 -14.48 5.36 -2.30
C SER A 26 -14.55 6.42 -3.38
N ASP A 27 -15.10 7.59 -3.05
CA ASP A 27 -15.09 8.77 -3.93
C ASP A 27 -13.68 9.25 -4.29
N TYR A 28 -12.68 8.87 -3.47
CA TYR A 28 -11.28 9.18 -3.70
C TYR A 28 -10.60 8.15 -4.63
N GLY A 29 -11.27 7.04 -4.95
CA GLY A 29 -10.76 5.95 -5.77
C GLY A 29 -9.80 5.00 -5.01
N ALA A 30 -9.92 3.71 -5.29
CA ALA A 30 -9.18 2.67 -4.57
C ALA A 30 -7.64 2.80 -4.67
N VAL A 31 -7.13 3.20 -5.84
CA VAL A 31 -5.69 3.40 -6.06
C VAL A 31 -5.16 4.53 -5.18
N ALA A 32 -5.83 5.70 -5.17
CA ALA A 32 -5.37 6.85 -4.41
C ALA A 32 -5.48 6.60 -2.91
N MET A 33 -6.56 5.95 -2.45
CA MET A 33 -6.72 5.52 -1.06
C MET A 33 -5.60 4.56 -0.62
N THR A 34 -5.23 3.61 -1.47
CA THR A 34 -4.14 2.66 -1.18
C THR A 34 -2.79 3.38 -1.08
N LEU A 35 -2.46 4.25 -2.06
CA LEU A 35 -1.22 5.03 -2.03
C LEU A 35 -1.15 5.96 -0.82
N LEU A 36 -2.29 6.51 -0.40
CA LEU A 36 -2.39 7.35 0.79
C LEU A 36 -2.08 6.58 2.07
N VAL A 37 -2.63 5.37 2.21
CA VAL A 37 -2.32 4.47 3.35
C VAL A 37 -0.84 4.11 3.38
N LEU A 38 -0.26 3.74 2.23
CA LEU A 38 1.16 3.44 2.13
C LEU A 38 2.01 4.66 2.50
N THR A 39 1.63 5.84 2.00
CA THR A 39 2.32 7.10 2.34
C THR A 39 2.26 7.38 3.84
N LEU A 40 1.10 7.19 4.47
CA LEU A 40 0.92 7.34 5.92
C LEU A 40 1.82 6.38 6.71
N ILE A 41 1.89 5.11 6.31
CA ILE A 41 2.72 4.11 7.00
C ILE A 41 4.21 4.46 6.86
N ILE A 42 4.66 4.76 5.64
CA ILE A 42 6.07 5.05 5.36
C ILE A 42 6.53 6.35 6.02
N SER A 43 5.64 7.33 6.16
CA SER A 43 5.92 8.56 6.91
C SER A 43 5.92 8.38 8.44
N GLY A 44 5.77 7.15 8.95
CA GLY A 44 5.75 6.85 10.39
C GLY A 44 4.38 7.00 11.06
N GLY A 45 3.31 7.16 10.28
CA GLY A 45 1.95 7.17 10.79
C GLY A 45 1.56 5.82 11.40
N ARG A 46 1.09 5.85 12.65
CA ARG A 46 0.67 4.65 13.41
C ARG A 46 -0.84 4.55 13.59
N ARG A 47 -1.59 5.61 13.29
CA ARG A 47 -3.03 5.70 13.55
C ARG A 47 -3.73 6.42 12.40
N VAL A 48 -4.95 6.03 12.07
CA VAL A 48 -5.74 6.62 10.97
C VAL A 48 -5.86 8.15 11.10
N ARG A 49 -6.02 8.67 12.32
CA ARG A 49 -6.09 10.12 12.57
C ARG A 49 -4.83 10.90 12.17
N HIS A 50 -3.67 10.23 12.07
CA HIS A 50 -2.42 10.88 11.65
C HIS A 50 -2.47 11.31 10.18
N ILE A 51 -3.49 10.90 9.42
CA ILE A 51 -3.74 11.44 8.07
C ILE A 51 -3.91 12.96 8.07
N GLY A 52 -4.37 13.55 9.19
CA GLY A 52 -4.44 15.00 9.34
C GLY A 52 -3.08 15.69 9.26
N TYR A 53 -1.99 15.01 9.64
CA TYR A 53 -0.63 15.54 9.53
C TYR A 53 -0.12 15.58 8.08
N LEU A 54 -0.73 14.79 7.19
CA LEU A 54 -0.41 14.81 5.76
C LEU A 54 -1.25 15.84 4.97
N GLY A 55 -2.34 16.33 5.57
CA GLY A 55 -3.43 17.07 4.90
C GLY A 55 -3.01 18.31 4.13
N SER A 56 -1.89 18.93 4.53
CA SER A 56 -1.38 20.17 3.95
C SER A 56 -0.18 19.98 3.02
N ASP A 57 0.34 18.76 2.85
CA ASP A 57 1.54 18.53 2.05
C ASP A 57 1.20 18.33 0.55
N PRO A 58 1.60 19.27 -0.33
CA PRO A 58 1.35 19.15 -1.77
C PRO A 58 2.07 17.96 -2.42
N MET A 59 3.17 17.49 -1.83
CA MET A 59 3.88 16.30 -2.32
C MET A 59 3.07 15.03 -2.07
N VAL A 60 2.39 14.92 -0.92
CA VAL A 60 1.51 13.79 -0.62
C VAL A 60 0.33 13.76 -1.59
N LEU A 61 -0.31 14.92 -1.80
CA LEU A 61 -1.41 15.06 -2.77
C LEU A 61 -0.99 14.61 -4.17
N ARG A 62 0.15 15.11 -4.68
CA ARG A 62 0.70 14.70 -5.99
C ARG A 62 1.09 13.23 -6.04
N CYS A 63 1.63 12.68 -4.95
CA CYS A 63 2.04 11.27 -4.88
C CYS A 63 0.83 10.34 -4.98
N CYS A 64 -0.27 10.70 -4.32
CA CYS A 64 -1.50 9.90 -4.29
C CYS A 64 -2.46 10.20 -5.45
N GLY A 65 -2.21 11.27 -6.22
CA GLY A 65 -3.14 11.74 -7.26
C GLY A 65 -4.41 12.36 -6.69
N LEU A 66 -4.32 12.98 -5.51
CA LEU A 66 -5.44 13.57 -4.79
C LEU A 66 -5.42 15.10 -4.90
N GLN A 67 -6.60 15.71 -4.99
CA GLN A 67 -6.77 17.17 -4.83
C GLN A 67 -6.98 17.55 -3.35
N ARG A 68 -7.53 16.62 -2.56
CA ARG A 68 -7.78 16.78 -1.13
C ARG A 68 -7.57 15.46 -0.42
N ILE A 69 -7.08 15.49 0.82
CA ILE A 69 -6.95 14.30 1.65
C ILE A 69 -8.31 13.94 2.29
N PRO A 70 -8.74 12.67 2.28
CA PRO A 70 -9.94 12.22 2.97
C PRO A 70 -9.85 12.43 4.48
N SER A 71 -10.99 12.63 5.12
CA SER A 71 -11.04 12.67 6.59
C SER A 71 -10.60 11.35 7.21
N ALA A 72 -10.14 11.38 8.46
CA ALA A 72 -9.84 10.16 9.22
C ALA A 72 -11.04 9.20 9.29
N ARG A 73 -12.27 9.74 9.37
CA ARG A 73 -13.51 8.96 9.34
C ARG A 73 -13.73 8.30 7.98
N THR A 74 -13.47 8.99 6.89
CA THR A 74 -13.57 8.43 5.53
C THR A 74 -12.55 7.32 5.34
N LEU A 75 -11.29 7.54 5.73
CA LEU A 75 -10.26 6.52 5.66
C LEU A 75 -10.58 5.31 6.54
N GLY A 76 -11.03 5.53 7.78
CA GLY A 76 -11.43 4.46 8.69
C GLY A 76 -12.57 3.60 8.14
N ARG A 77 -13.62 4.22 7.59
CA ARG A 77 -14.73 3.49 6.95
C ARG A 77 -14.29 2.68 5.74
N TRP A 78 -13.41 3.26 4.92
CA TRP A 78 -12.86 2.56 3.77
C TRP A 78 -12.05 1.33 4.20
N LEU A 79 -11.19 1.48 5.20
CA LEU A 79 -10.40 0.37 5.77
C LEU A 79 -11.30 -0.73 6.38
N SER A 80 -12.41 -0.38 7.04
CA SER A 80 -13.34 -1.38 7.59
C SER A 80 -14.08 -2.19 6.53
N GLY A 81 -14.06 -1.75 5.26
CA GLY A 81 -14.71 -2.46 4.16
C GLY A 81 -13.87 -3.58 3.54
N PHE A 82 -12.62 -3.78 4.00
CA PHE A 82 -11.73 -4.78 3.42
C PHE A 82 -12.25 -6.19 3.66
N SER A 83 -12.24 -7.00 2.60
CA SER A 83 -12.62 -8.42 2.63
C SER A 83 -11.39 -9.32 2.55
N SER A 84 -11.57 -10.62 2.81
CA SER A 84 -10.52 -11.62 2.57
C SER A 84 -10.00 -11.57 1.13
N ALA A 85 -10.88 -11.47 0.14
CA ALA A 85 -10.50 -11.35 -1.26
C ALA A 85 -9.63 -10.09 -1.55
N ALA A 86 -9.91 -8.97 -0.86
CA ALA A 86 -9.09 -7.77 -0.94
C ALA A 86 -7.68 -8.01 -0.38
N LEU A 87 -7.60 -8.67 0.78
CA LEU A 87 -6.34 -9.03 1.43
C LEU A 87 -5.51 -10.01 0.59
N ASP A 88 -6.14 -11.04 0.03
CA ASP A 88 -5.48 -12.01 -0.83
C ASP A 88 -4.93 -11.36 -2.12
N ALA A 89 -5.69 -10.45 -2.73
CA ALA A 89 -5.25 -9.72 -3.91
C ALA A 89 -4.04 -8.82 -3.61
N LEU A 90 -4.02 -8.18 -2.43
CA LEU A 90 -2.86 -7.42 -1.96
C LEU A 90 -1.66 -8.32 -1.67
N GLY A 91 -1.88 -9.48 -1.06
CA GLY A 91 -0.84 -10.49 -0.80
C GLY A 91 -0.16 -10.93 -2.10
N ARG A 92 -0.96 -11.35 -3.10
CA ARG A 92 -0.44 -11.73 -4.43
C ARG A 92 0.35 -10.60 -5.11
N LEU A 93 -0.13 -9.35 -5.01
CA LEU A 93 0.62 -8.21 -5.55
C LEU A 93 1.94 -8.01 -4.81
N ASN A 94 1.93 -8.11 -3.48
CA ASN A 94 3.14 -7.96 -2.66
C ASN A 94 4.17 -9.05 -2.98
N GLU A 95 3.73 -10.30 -3.14
CA GLU A 95 4.59 -11.42 -3.58
C GLU A 95 5.17 -11.15 -4.97
N ALA A 96 4.35 -10.75 -5.93
CA ALA A 96 4.82 -10.45 -7.30
C ALA A 96 5.88 -9.33 -7.32
N LEU A 97 5.66 -8.25 -6.57
CA LEU A 97 6.60 -7.14 -6.47
C LEU A 97 7.90 -7.57 -5.76
N THR A 98 7.79 -8.29 -4.65
CA THR A 98 8.93 -8.82 -3.91
C THR A 98 9.79 -9.74 -4.80
N MET A 99 9.15 -10.67 -5.51
CA MET A 99 9.84 -11.57 -6.42
C MET A 99 10.51 -10.83 -7.58
N ALA A 100 9.88 -9.79 -8.12
CA ALA A 100 10.49 -8.96 -9.15
C ALA A 100 11.76 -8.25 -8.64
N VAL A 101 11.71 -7.70 -7.42
CA VAL A 101 12.86 -7.05 -6.78
C VAL A 101 13.99 -8.05 -6.52
N ILE A 102 13.70 -9.22 -5.96
CA ILE A 102 14.70 -10.26 -5.69
C ILE A 102 15.39 -10.70 -6.98
N ARG A 103 14.62 -10.95 -8.05
CA ARG A 103 15.19 -11.33 -9.37
C ARG A 103 16.06 -10.22 -9.95
N ALA A 104 15.61 -8.97 -9.88
CA ALA A 104 16.36 -7.83 -10.39
C ALA A 104 17.67 -7.59 -9.63
N ALA A 105 17.72 -7.91 -8.33
CA ALA A 105 18.90 -7.74 -7.50
C ALA A 105 20.05 -8.72 -7.82
N ARG A 106 19.79 -9.80 -8.60
CA ARG A 106 20.79 -10.81 -9.01
C ARG A 106 21.68 -11.29 -7.87
N LEU A 107 21.08 -11.49 -6.70
CA LEU A 107 21.80 -11.86 -5.48
C LEU A 107 22.46 -13.24 -5.65
N ALA A 108 23.76 -13.34 -5.38
CA ALA A 108 24.47 -14.61 -5.38
C ALA A 108 24.06 -15.52 -4.20
N ARG A 109 23.49 -14.92 -3.14
CA ARG A 109 23.00 -15.58 -1.94
C ARG A 109 21.81 -14.79 -1.38
N LEU A 110 20.74 -15.48 -1.03
CA LEU A 110 19.60 -14.93 -0.31
C LEU A 110 19.53 -15.59 1.07
N THR A 111 19.65 -14.80 2.12
CA THR A 111 19.43 -15.26 3.50
C THR A 111 18.02 -14.87 3.92
N LEU A 112 17.19 -15.86 4.24
CA LEU A 112 15.84 -15.66 4.76
C LEU A 112 15.85 -16.04 6.23
N ASP A 113 15.56 -15.08 7.10
CA ASP A 113 15.29 -15.35 8.50
C ASP A 113 13.81 -15.69 8.66
N VAL A 114 13.51 -16.80 9.32
CA VAL A 114 12.14 -17.29 9.51
C VAL A 114 11.80 -17.15 10.98
N ASP A 115 10.95 -16.18 11.30
CA ASP A 115 10.46 -15.97 12.66
C ASP A 115 9.66 -17.19 13.15
N GLY A 116 9.83 -17.56 14.42
CA GLY A 116 9.20 -18.76 15.04
C GLY A 116 7.67 -18.77 15.08
N SER A 117 6.99 -17.70 14.68
CA SER A 117 5.53 -17.66 14.49
C SER A 117 5.08 -18.25 13.15
N VAL A 118 5.99 -18.45 12.20
CA VAL A 118 5.72 -19.00 10.86
C VAL A 118 5.84 -20.53 10.84
N ILE A 119 6.59 -21.10 11.78
CA ILE A 119 6.75 -22.55 11.93
C ILE A 119 5.86 -22.99 13.10
N SER A 120 4.65 -23.50 12.82
CA SER A 120 3.95 -24.30 13.82
C SER A 120 4.73 -25.60 13.98
N THR A 121 5.44 -25.77 15.09
CA THR A 121 6.05 -27.05 15.46
C THR A 121 5.03 -27.96 16.17
N GLY A 122 3.74 -27.82 15.85
CA GLY A 122 2.62 -28.59 16.40
C GLY A 122 1.45 -28.65 15.44
#